data_AF-A0AAF0WPX9-F1
#
_entry.id   AF-A0AAF0WPX9-F1
#
_cell.length_a   1.000
_cell.length_b   1.000
_cell.length_c   1.000
_cell.angle_alpha   90.00
_cell.angle_beta   90.00
_cell.angle_gamma   90.00
#
_symmetry.space_group_name_H-M   'P 1'
#
loop_
_entity.id
_entity.type
_entity.pdbx_description
1 polymer ?
#
loop_
_entity_poly.entity_id
_entity_poly.type
_entity_poly.pdbx_seq_one_letter_code
_entity_poly.pdbx_strand_id
1 'polypeptide(L)'
;MDAWNIIFLYQNESFSHSWFVQFDHKFKSPIPLWFVDWWNSFGPIPSVIPDVLLKQIDYFKKVRTNKNPDYSRFEALHFFSKYKVPWIFKWQYQINILVEPTNTVHTEGSHRATITDHDGYSCVSRIHYVKWWDKFNIDRIISQV
;
A
#
# COMPACT_ATOMS: atom_id res chain seq x y z
N MET A 1 12.81 -9.45 -5.63
CA MET A 1 12.20 -8.31 -4.93
C MET A 1 13.03 -7.04 -5.14
N ASP A 2 14.36 -7.15 -5.13
CA ASP A 2 15.30 -6.02 -5.16
C ASP A 2 15.13 -5.04 -6.32
N ALA A 3 14.90 -5.52 -7.54
CA ALA A 3 14.69 -4.64 -8.70
C ALA A 3 13.50 -3.67 -8.50
N TRP A 4 12.39 -4.15 -7.94
CA TRP A 4 11.21 -3.33 -7.67
C TRP A 4 11.43 -2.37 -6.52
N ASN A 5 12.14 -2.81 -5.48
CA ASN A 5 12.57 -1.92 -4.41
C ASN A 5 13.42 -0.80 -5.00
N ILE A 6 14.43 -1.09 -5.82
CA ILE A 6 15.29 -0.06 -6.41
C ILE A 6 14.48 0.92 -7.28
N ILE A 7 13.61 0.42 -8.16
CA ILE A 7 12.77 1.26 -9.03
C ILE A 7 11.83 2.15 -8.21
N PHE A 8 11.17 1.59 -7.21
CA PHE A 8 10.28 2.37 -6.37
C PHE A 8 11.04 3.31 -5.46
N LEU A 9 12.26 3.02 -5.05
CA LEU A 9 13.06 3.94 -4.23
C LEU A 9 13.65 5.11 -5.02
N TYR A 10 13.48 5.17 -6.35
CA TYR A 10 13.96 6.26 -7.20
C TYR A 10 13.45 7.63 -6.71
N GLN A 11 14.37 8.58 -6.55
CA GLN A 11 14.07 9.96 -6.18
C GLN A 11 14.25 10.87 -7.39
N ASN A 12 13.25 11.72 -7.64
CA ASN A 12 13.39 12.87 -8.54
C ASN A 12 13.67 14.14 -7.73
N GLU A 13 14.06 15.22 -8.40
CA GLU A 13 14.40 16.50 -7.77
C GLU A 13 13.26 17.10 -6.93
N SER A 14 12.01 16.78 -7.30
CA SER A 14 10.81 17.24 -6.57
C SER A 14 10.43 16.39 -5.36
N PHE A 15 11.16 15.30 -5.08
CA PHE A 15 10.83 14.30 -4.06
C PHE A 15 9.38 13.77 -4.11
N SER A 16 8.76 13.86 -5.29
CA SER A 16 7.36 13.50 -5.51
C SER A 16 7.28 12.61 -6.74
N HIS A 17 7.17 11.31 -6.49
CA HIS A 17 6.98 10.32 -7.53
C HIS A 17 5.74 9.49 -7.25
N SER A 18 5.06 9.05 -8.31
CA SER A 18 3.92 8.14 -8.21
C SER A 18 3.98 7.19 -9.40
N TRP A 19 3.67 5.93 -9.14
CA TRP A 19 3.68 4.87 -10.12
C TRP A 19 2.25 4.54 -10.51
N PHE A 20 1.97 4.59 -11.80
CA PHE A 20 0.76 4.02 -12.36
C PHE A 20 1.01 2.55 -12.64
N VAL A 21 0.29 1.67 -11.95
CA VAL A 21 0.46 0.22 -12.08
C VAL A 21 -0.75 -0.37 -12.76
N GLN A 22 -0.52 -1.21 -13.77
CA GLN A 22 -1.57 -1.94 -14.47
C GLN A 22 -1.03 -3.26 -15.00
N PHE A 23 -1.88 -4.29 -15.01
CA PHE A 23 -1.61 -5.49 -15.78
C PHE A 23 -1.67 -5.22 -17.29
N ASP A 24 -0.72 -5.78 -18.03
CA ASP A 24 -0.75 -5.78 -19.49
C ASP A 24 -2.05 -6.42 -20.01
N HIS A 25 -2.67 -5.79 -21.01
CA HIS A 25 -3.93 -6.26 -21.62
C HIS A 25 -3.83 -7.63 -22.29
N LYS A 26 -2.63 -7.99 -22.78
CA LYS A 26 -2.31 -9.27 -23.40
C LYS A 26 -1.86 -10.32 -22.38
N PHE A 27 -1.65 -9.96 -21.12
CA PHE A 27 -1.26 -10.91 -20.07
C PHE A 27 -2.37 -11.95 -19.85
N LYS A 28 -2.06 -13.22 -20.13
CA LYS A 28 -2.95 -14.38 -19.98
C LYS A 28 -2.35 -15.50 -19.12
N SER A 29 -1.10 -15.34 -18.69
CA SER A 29 -0.38 -16.37 -17.93
C SER A 29 -0.86 -16.44 -16.47
N PRO A 30 -0.63 -17.57 -15.78
CA PRO A 30 -0.79 -17.64 -14.33
C PRO A 30 0.07 -16.59 -13.62
N ILE A 31 -0.39 -16.14 -12.46
CA ILE A 31 0.33 -15.16 -11.65
C ILE A 31 1.53 -15.88 -11.01
N PRO A 32 2.77 -15.41 -11.21
CA PRO A 32 3.94 -16.00 -10.57
C PRO A 32 3.89 -15.85 -9.05
N LEU A 33 4.43 -16.82 -8.31
CA LEU A 33 4.43 -16.79 -6.84
C LEU A 33 5.16 -15.55 -6.30
N TRP A 34 6.29 -15.16 -6.89
CA TRP A 34 7.02 -13.95 -6.46
C TRP A 34 6.17 -12.67 -6.59
N PHE A 35 5.20 -12.65 -7.51
CA PHE A 35 4.33 -11.49 -7.71
C PHE A 35 3.30 -11.37 -6.59
N VAL A 36 2.97 -12.47 -5.91
CA VAL A 36 2.09 -12.46 -4.74
C VAL A 36 2.72 -11.66 -3.59
N ASP A 37 4.00 -11.90 -3.30
CA ASP A 37 4.73 -11.14 -2.27
C ASP A 37 4.84 -9.66 -2.62
N TRP A 38 5.07 -9.38 -3.90
CA TRP A 38 5.07 -8.02 -4.43
C TRP A 38 3.69 -7.35 -4.26
N TRP A 39 2.61 -8.06 -4.58
CA TRP A 39 1.24 -7.56 -4.43
C TRP A 39 0.91 -7.25 -2.97
N ASN A 40 1.31 -8.09 -2.03
CA ASN A 40 1.09 -7.84 -0.60
C ASN A 40 1.80 -6.57 -0.10
N SER A 41 2.89 -6.18 -0.75
CA SER A 41 3.69 -5.00 -0.39
C SER A 41 3.22 -3.71 -1.09
N PHE A 42 2.78 -3.80 -2.35
CA PHE A 42 2.58 -2.63 -3.23
C PHE A 42 1.20 -2.61 -3.93
N GLY A 43 0.36 -3.61 -3.68
CA GLY A 43 -1.00 -3.68 -4.19
C GLY A 43 -1.95 -2.66 -3.53
N PRO A 44 -3.14 -2.47 -4.10
CA PRO A 44 -4.18 -1.64 -3.53
C PRO A 44 -4.75 -2.26 -2.25
N ILE A 45 -4.92 -1.40 -1.25
CA ILE A 45 -5.60 -1.74 0.01
C ILE A 45 -7.11 -1.52 -0.12
N PRO A 46 -7.95 -2.26 0.61
CA PRO A 46 -9.41 -2.16 0.47
C PRO A 46 -9.96 -0.75 0.68
N SER A 47 -9.39 0.04 1.60
CA SER A 47 -9.87 1.38 1.95
C SER A 47 -9.76 2.41 0.83
N VAL A 48 -8.97 2.14 -0.22
CA VAL A 48 -8.80 3.06 -1.35
C VAL A 48 -9.66 2.65 -2.54
N ILE A 49 -10.21 1.43 -2.54
CA ILE A 49 -10.99 0.88 -3.64
C ILE A 49 -12.45 1.35 -3.51
N PRO A 50 -13.10 1.81 -4.60
CA PRO A 50 -14.51 2.20 -4.55
C PRO A 50 -15.42 1.04 -4.11
N ASP A 51 -16.43 1.32 -3.29
CA ASP A 51 -17.37 0.32 -2.74
C ASP A 51 -18.04 -0.55 -3.82
N VAL A 52 -18.36 0.08 -4.95
CA VAL A 52 -18.94 -0.63 -6.10
C VAL A 52 -18.00 -1.73 -6.58
N LEU A 53 -16.70 -1.46 -6.62
CA LEU A 53 -15.70 -2.43 -7.04
C LEU A 53 -15.42 -3.48 -5.96
N LEU A 54 -15.43 -3.09 -4.67
CA LEU A 54 -15.33 -4.03 -3.55
C LEU A 54 -16.45 -5.09 -3.63
N LYS A 55 -17.68 -4.67 -3.89
CA LYS A 55 -18.81 -5.60 -4.10
C LYS A 55 -18.58 -6.56 -5.27
N GLN A 56 -17.99 -6.08 -6.36
CA GLN A 56 -17.65 -6.94 -7.52
C GLN A 56 -16.53 -7.93 -7.20
N ILE A 57 -15.54 -7.52 -6.40
CA ILE A 57 -14.48 -8.41 -5.91
C ILE A 57 -15.07 -9.50 -5.02
N ASP A 58 -16.00 -9.15 -4.12
CA ASP A 58 -16.67 -10.12 -3.25
C ASP A 58 -17.52 -11.12 -4.04
N TYR A 59 -18.26 -10.64 -5.04
CA TYR A 59 -19.00 -11.53 -5.94
C TYR A 59 -18.06 -12.46 -6.71
N PHE A 60 -16.99 -11.91 -7.28
CA PHE A 60 -15.97 -12.68 -8.00
C PHE A 60 -15.33 -13.75 -7.11
N LYS A 61 -15.02 -13.42 -5.86
CA LYS A 61 -14.53 -14.36 -4.85
C LYS A 61 -15.50 -15.51 -4.65
N LYS A 62 -16.79 -15.24 -4.40
CA LYS A 62 -17.81 -16.29 -4.24
C LYS A 62 -17.89 -17.22 -5.43
N VAL A 63 -17.96 -16.67 -6.65
CA VAL A 63 -18.07 -17.48 -7.87
C VAL A 63 -16.82 -18.31 -8.14
N ARG A 64 -15.63 -17.76 -7.88
CA ARG A 64 -14.36 -18.39 -8.23
C ARG A 64 -13.90 -19.41 -7.19
N THR A 65 -14.09 -19.13 -5.89
CA THR A 65 -13.79 -20.07 -4.80
C THR A 65 -14.64 -21.34 -4.92
N ASN A 66 -15.89 -21.23 -5.38
CA ASN A 66 -16.74 -22.40 -5.67
C ASN A 66 -16.19 -23.29 -6.79
N LYS A 67 -15.37 -22.75 -7.69
CA LYS A 67 -14.79 -23.50 -8.83
C LYS A 67 -13.37 -24.00 -8.55
N ASN A 68 -12.60 -23.28 -7.76
CA ASN A 68 -11.25 -23.68 -7.37
C ASN A 68 -10.86 -23.06 -6.01
N PRO A 69 -10.83 -23.87 -4.92
CA PRO A 69 -10.56 -23.41 -3.56
C PRO A 69 -9.17 -22.77 -3.35
N ASP A 70 -8.17 -23.14 -4.15
CA ASP A 70 -6.79 -22.63 -4.00
C ASP A 70 -6.67 -21.14 -4.35
N TYR A 71 -7.65 -20.59 -5.09
CA TYR A 71 -7.69 -19.17 -5.45
C TYR A 71 -8.16 -18.25 -4.30
N SER A 72 -8.60 -18.82 -3.18
CA SER A 72 -9.20 -18.09 -2.05
C SER A 72 -8.24 -17.22 -1.23
N ARG A 73 -6.94 -17.25 -1.53
CA ARG A 73 -5.95 -16.43 -0.81
C ARG A 73 -5.63 -15.10 -1.49
N PHE A 74 -5.96 -14.93 -2.77
CA PHE A 74 -5.53 -13.77 -3.57
C PHE A 74 -6.61 -13.27 -4.54
N GLU A 75 -7.87 -13.21 -4.10
CA GLU A 75 -9.00 -12.91 -4.99
C GLU A 75 -8.94 -11.51 -5.58
N ALA A 76 -8.53 -10.51 -4.80
CA ALA A 76 -8.32 -9.16 -5.29
C ALA A 76 -7.24 -9.12 -6.38
N LEU A 77 -6.12 -9.81 -6.18
CA LEU A 77 -5.05 -9.91 -7.18
C LEU A 77 -5.55 -10.57 -8.49
N HIS A 78 -6.30 -11.66 -8.38
CA HIS A 78 -6.90 -12.31 -9.54
C HIS A 78 -7.95 -11.45 -10.25
N PHE A 79 -8.75 -10.71 -9.50
CA PHE A 79 -9.72 -9.77 -10.03
C PHE A 79 -9.02 -8.65 -10.80
N PHE A 80 -8.02 -8.02 -10.19
CA PHE A 80 -7.24 -6.94 -10.82
C PHE A 80 -6.52 -7.42 -12.07
N SER A 81 -5.95 -8.62 -12.04
CA SER A 81 -5.30 -9.24 -13.20
C SER A 81 -6.28 -9.57 -14.33
N LYS A 82 -7.48 -10.05 -13.99
CA LYS A 82 -8.52 -10.39 -14.98
C LYS A 82 -9.08 -9.14 -15.66
N TYR A 83 -9.49 -8.15 -14.87
CA TYR A 83 -10.18 -6.96 -15.37
C TYR A 83 -9.26 -5.80 -15.72
N LYS A 84 -7.93 -6.01 -15.61
CA LYS A 84 -6.89 -5.02 -15.92
C LYS A 84 -7.14 -3.72 -15.17
N VAL A 85 -7.40 -3.86 -13.88
CA VAL A 85 -7.68 -2.74 -13.00
C VAL A 85 -6.36 -2.09 -12.61
N PRO A 86 -6.13 -0.81 -12.94
CA PRO A 86 -4.95 -0.10 -12.52
C PRO A 86 -5.13 0.53 -11.14
N TRP A 87 -4.01 0.89 -10.53
CA TRP A 87 -3.97 1.68 -9.30
C TRP A 87 -2.74 2.59 -9.31
N ILE A 88 -2.76 3.58 -8.42
CA ILE A 88 -1.64 4.50 -8.23
C ILE A 88 -0.94 4.13 -6.93
N PHE A 89 0.36 3.87 -7.01
CA PHE A 89 1.24 3.70 -5.86
C PHE A 89 2.10 4.95 -5.69
N LYS A 90 2.37 5.36 -4.45
CA LYS A 90 3.24 6.49 -4.09
C LYS A 90 3.90 6.18 -2.75
N TRP A 91 5.02 6.80 -2.46
CA TRP A 91 5.46 6.97 -1.07
C TRP A 91 5.81 8.44 -0.81
N GLN A 92 5.79 8.82 0.46
CA GLN A 92 6.29 10.12 0.92
C GLN A 92 7.18 9.91 2.13
N TYR A 93 8.15 10.81 2.31
CA TYR A 93 8.93 10.85 3.53
C TYR A 93 8.11 11.44 4.67
N GLN A 94 8.31 10.91 5.86
CA GLN A 94 7.88 11.51 7.11
C GLN A 94 9.08 11.60 8.04
N ILE A 95 9.19 12.71 8.75
CA ILE A 95 10.12 12.86 9.87
C ILE A 95 9.34 12.49 11.13
N ASN A 96 9.83 11.49 11.87
CA ASN A 96 9.29 11.12 13.17
C ASN A 96 10.27 11.58 14.24
N ILE A 97 9.75 12.28 15.24
CA ILE A 97 10.53 12.72 16.39
C ILE A 97 10.26 11.71 17.49
N LEU A 98 11.30 10.98 17.88
CA LEU A 98 11.23 10.05 19.00
C LEU A 98 11.66 10.81 20.26
N VAL A 99 10.73 10.94 21.19
CA VAL A 99 11.02 11.44 22.53
C VAL A 99 11.24 10.23 23.43
N GLU A 100 12.41 10.13 24.05
CA GLU A 100 12.63 9.08 25.05
C GLU A 100 11.63 9.25 26.21
N PRO A 101 11.00 8.18 26.70
CA PRO A 101 10.16 8.27 27.89
C PRO A 101 11.06 8.64 29.07
N THR A 102 10.97 9.89 29.51
CA THR A 102 11.62 10.33 30.76
C THR A 102 10.97 9.58 31.91
N ASN A 103 11.68 8.63 32.50
CA ASN A 103 11.33 8.04 33.78
C ASN A 103 11.44 9.13 34.86
N THR A 104 10.38 9.90 35.07
CA THR A 104 10.28 10.84 36.20
C THR A 104 10.05 10.06 37.48
N VAL A 105 11.14 9.75 38.19
CA VAL A 105 11.09 9.45 39.62
C VAL A 105 10.90 10.80 40.33
N HIS A 106 9.73 10.99 40.94
CA HIS A 106 9.51 12.11 41.84
C HIS A 106 10.31 11.89 43.12
N THR A 107 11.44 12.57 43.28
CA THR A 107 12.05 12.79 44.59
C THR A 107 11.87 14.26 44.93
N GLU A 108 11.01 14.54 45.92
CA GLU A 108 10.80 15.88 46.45
C GLU A 108 12.08 16.40 47.10
N GLY A 109 12.63 17.51 46.58
CA GLY A 109 13.79 18.15 47.20
C GLY A 109 14.57 19.11 46.29
N SER A 110 14.03 20.31 46.09
CA SER A 110 14.79 21.58 46.08
C SER A 110 16.08 21.68 45.24
N HIS A 111 15.99 22.28 44.05
CA HIS A 111 16.79 23.42 43.54
C HIS A 111 16.77 23.45 42.00
N ARG A 112 16.29 24.59 41.45
CA ARG A 112 16.42 25.11 40.07
C ARG A 112 16.96 24.13 39.01
N ALA A 113 16.06 23.42 38.32
CA ALA A 113 16.38 22.71 37.10
C ALA A 113 16.47 23.70 35.92
N THR A 114 17.69 23.90 35.43
CA THR A 114 17.96 24.49 34.11
C THR A 114 17.24 23.69 33.03
N ILE A 115 16.60 24.39 32.10
CA ILE A 115 16.04 23.82 30.87
C ILE A 115 17.23 23.29 30.05
N THR A 116 17.50 21.99 30.13
CA THR A 116 18.41 21.31 29.22
C THR A 116 17.58 20.72 28.08
N ASP A 117 17.96 21.09 26.87
CA ASP A 117 17.43 20.59 25.60
C ASP A 117 17.16 19.08 25.67
N HIS A 118 15.91 18.68 25.42
CA HIS A 118 15.61 17.28 25.18
C HIS A 118 16.15 16.92 23.80
N ASP A 119 17.27 16.20 23.76
CA ASP A 119 17.86 15.60 22.56
C ASP A 119 16.92 14.49 22.02
N GLY A 120 15.82 14.89 21.39
CA GLY A 120 14.95 13.98 20.67
C GLY A 120 15.62 13.53 19.37
N TYR A 121 15.80 12.22 19.18
CA TYR A 121 16.29 11.69 17.90
C TYR A 121 15.19 11.80 16.86
N SER A 122 15.51 12.41 15.72
CA SER A 122 14.63 12.43 14.55
C SER A 122 14.99 11.27 13.61
N CYS A 123 14.01 10.48 13.20
CA CYS A 123 14.19 9.46 12.16
C CYS A 123 13.35 9.78 10.94
N VAL A 124 13.92 9.57 9.75
CA VAL A 124 13.18 9.68 8.50
C VAL A 124 12.60 8.31 8.18
N SER A 125 11.28 8.21 8.10
CA SER A 125 10.58 7.02 7.60
C SER A 125 9.94 7.32 6.24
N ARG A 126 9.46 6.25 5.59
CA ARG A 126 8.62 6.36 4.40
C ARG A 126 7.24 5.84 4.73
N ILE A 127 6.23 6.57 4.30
CA ILE A 127 4.85 6.08 4.29
C ILE A 127 4.48 5.71 2.86
N HIS A 128 3.94 4.51 2.68
CA HIS A 128 3.35 4.08 1.43
C HIS A 128 1.91 4.60 1.33
N TYR A 129 1.61 5.21 0.18
CA TYR A 129 0.29 5.67 -0.19
C TYR A 129 -0.16 4.91 -1.41
N VAL A 130 -1.33 4.31 -1.32
CA VAL A 130 -2.00 3.75 -2.49
C VAL A 130 -3.24 4.58 -2.75
N LYS A 131 -3.54 4.86 -4.01
CA LYS A 131 -4.74 5.58 -4.42
C LYS A 131 -5.41 4.82 -5.56
N TRP A 132 -6.74 4.81 -5.54
CA TRP A 132 -7.52 4.44 -6.71
C TRP A 132 -7.28 5.38 -7.90
N TRP A 133 -7.26 4.82 -9.11
CA TRP A 133 -7.28 5.61 -10.33
C TRP A 133 -8.72 6.02 -10.66
N ASP A 134 -9.09 7.23 -10.25
CA ASP A 134 -10.42 7.81 -10.44
C ASP A 134 -10.89 7.92 -11.89
N LYS A 135 -9.98 7.95 -12.87
CA LYS A 135 -10.34 7.94 -14.31
C LYS A 135 -10.58 6.54 -14.87
N PHE A 136 -10.49 5.50 -14.05
CA PHE A 136 -10.82 4.15 -14.49
C PHE A 136 -12.30 4.05 -14.84
N ASN A 137 -12.61 3.53 -16.03
CA ASN A 137 -13.98 3.23 -16.41
C ASN A 137 -14.49 1.99 -15.68
N ILE A 138 -15.08 2.20 -14.50
CA ILE A 138 -15.64 1.13 -13.64
C ILE A 138 -16.79 0.41 -14.35
N ASP A 139 -17.60 1.11 -15.14
CA ASP A 139 -18.75 0.54 -15.86
C ASP A 139 -18.34 -0.58 -16.83
N ARG A 140 -17.10 -0.51 -17.35
CA ARG A 140 -16.51 -1.60 -18.13
C ARG A 140 -16.46 -2.91 -17.37
N ILE A 141 -16.25 -2.90 -16.06
CA ILE A 141 -16.23 -4.11 -15.24
C ILE A 141 -17.66 -4.54 -14.93
N ILE A 142 -18.52 -3.60 -14.54
CA ILE A 142 -19.91 -3.90 -14.17
C ILE A 142 -20.65 -4.61 -15.31
N SER A 143 -20.38 -4.23 -16.56
CA SER A 143 -20.97 -4.86 -17.75
C SER A 143 -20.42 -6.26 -18.08
N GLN A 144 -19.36 -6.73 -17.41
CA GLN A 144 -18.66 -7.98 -17.70
C GLN A 144 -18.79 -9.04 -16.59
N VAL A 145 -19.36 -8.67 -15.44
CA VAL A 145 -19.57 -9.55 -14.28
C VAL A 145 -21.01 -10.04 -14.27
#